data_AF-A0A485J840-F1
#
_entry.id   AF-A0A485J840-F1
#
_cell.length_a   1.000
_cell.length_b   1.000
_cell.length_c   1.000
_cell.angle_alpha   90.00
_cell.angle_beta   90.00
_cell.angle_gamma   90.00
#
_symmetry.space_group_name_H-M   'P 1'
#
loop_
_entity.id
_entity.type
_entity.pdbx_description
1 polymer ?
#
loop_
_entity_poly.entity_id
_entity_poly.type
_entity_poly.pdbx_seq_one_letter_code
_entity_poly.pdbx_strand_id
1 'polypeptide(L)'
;MKICLIDETGTGDGALSVLATRWGLEHDEDNLMALVLTPEHLELRKRDEPKLGGIFVDFVGGAMAHRRKFGGGRGEAVAKAVGIKGDYLPDVVDATAGLGRDAFVLASVGCHVRMLERNPVVAALLDDGLARGYADAEIGGWLQERLQLIHASSLTALTDITPRPQVVYLDPMFPHKQKSALVKKEMRVFSRWWGRILMPMDYWSLHACWRPNAWW
;
A
#
# COMPACT_ATOMS: atom_id res chain seq x y z
N MET A 1 12.19 10.52 -8.85
CA MET A 1 10.97 10.15 -9.61
C MET A 1 10.17 11.41 -9.92
N LYS A 2 9.83 11.66 -11.19
CA LYS A 2 9.12 12.89 -11.60
C LYS A 2 7.61 12.82 -11.35
N ILE A 3 7.07 13.83 -10.68
CA ILE A 3 5.63 14.03 -10.40
C ILE A 3 5.33 15.51 -10.15
N CYS A 4 4.12 15.99 -10.45
CA CYS A 4 3.73 17.35 -10.08
C CYS A 4 3.52 17.40 -8.55
N LEU A 5 4.32 18.20 -7.85
CA LEU A 5 4.20 18.38 -6.40
C LEU A 5 3.39 19.66 -6.14
N ILE A 6 2.30 19.55 -5.38
CA ILE A 6 1.41 20.67 -5.05
C ILE A 6 1.27 20.77 -3.53
N ASP A 7 1.46 21.98 -3.00
CA ASP A 7 1.26 22.30 -1.60
C ASP A 7 -0.06 23.06 -1.42
N GLU A 8 -1.01 22.45 -0.73
CA GLU A 8 -2.31 23.05 -0.34
C GLU A 8 -2.42 23.25 1.17
N THR A 9 -1.33 23.08 1.93
CA THR A 9 -1.32 23.25 3.39
C THR A 9 -1.49 24.70 3.81
N GLY A 10 -0.97 25.63 3.00
CA GLY A 10 -0.90 27.06 3.32
C GLY A 10 0.07 27.41 4.46
N THR A 11 0.86 26.47 4.97
CA THR A 11 1.79 26.71 6.11
C THR A 11 3.10 27.35 5.67
N GLY A 12 3.58 27.02 4.46
CA GLY A 12 4.85 27.53 3.94
C GLY A 12 6.08 27.06 4.72
N ASP A 13 5.95 25.99 5.50
CA ASP A 13 7.00 25.43 6.35
C ASP A 13 8.01 24.53 5.60
N GLY A 14 7.77 24.29 4.30
CA GLY A 14 8.61 23.44 3.46
C GLY A 14 8.38 21.94 3.63
N ALA A 15 7.30 21.51 4.30
CA ALA A 15 6.98 20.10 4.52
C ALA A 15 6.97 19.29 3.21
N LEU A 16 6.40 19.85 2.13
CA LEU A 16 6.38 19.18 0.83
C LEU A 16 7.80 18.98 0.24
N SER A 17 8.71 19.93 0.45
CA SER A 17 10.12 19.80 0.01
C SER A 17 10.89 18.75 0.81
N VAL A 18 10.63 18.67 2.12
CA VAL A 18 11.20 17.62 2.99
C VAL A 18 10.69 16.24 2.54
N LEU A 19 9.38 16.12 2.29
CA LEU A 19 8.76 14.89 1.78
C LEU A 19 9.36 14.49 0.43
N ALA A 20 9.51 15.43 -0.50
CA ALA A 20 10.11 15.17 -1.79
C ALA A 20 11.55 14.66 -1.68
N THR A 21 12.34 15.26 -0.77
CA THR A 21 13.72 14.84 -0.53
C THR A 21 13.78 13.44 0.09
N ARG A 22 12.95 13.16 1.11
CA ARG A 22 12.86 11.85 1.77
C ARG A 22 12.57 10.72 0.77
N TRP A 23 11.68 10.96 -0.18
CA TRP A 23 11.23 9.96 -1.15
C TRP A 23 11.92 10.05 -2.53
N GLY A 24 12.91 10.94 -2.68
CA GLY A 24 13.60 11.15 -3.97
C GLY A 24 12.65 11.55 -5.11
N LEU A 25 11.66 12.38 -4.81
CA LEU A 25 10.70 12.93 -5.77
C LEU A 25 11.27 14.21 -6.41
N GLU A 26 11.03 14.35 -7.71
CA GLU A 26 11.43 15.52 -8.49
C GLU A 26 10.15 16.19 -8.99
N HIS A 27 10.01 17.49 -8.72
CA HIS A 27 8.86 18.25 -9.20
C HIS A 27 8.88 18.33 -10.74
N ASP A 28 7.74 18.04 -11.34
CA ASP A 28 7.50 18.10 -12.79
C ASP A 28 6.14 18.75 -13.05
N GLU A 29 6.17 20.03 -13.41
CA GLU A 29 4.99 20.88 -13.59
C GLU A 29 4.07 20.37 -14.71
N ASP A 30 4.59 19.63 -15.70
CA ASP A 30 3.79 19.11 -16.82
C ASP A 30 3.31 17.67 -16.57
N ASN A 31 3.62 17.10 -15.41
CA ASN A 31 3.22 15.73 -15.10
C ASN A 31 1.70 15.62 -14.97
N LEU A 32 1.11 14.60 -15.60
CA LEU A 32 -0.33 14.32 -15.52
C LEU A 32 -0.78 13.89 -14.13
N MET A 33 0.13 13.38 -13.31
CA MET A 33 -0.14 12.99 -11.92
C MET A 33 0.34 14.10 -10.99
N ALA A 34 -0.48 14.45 -10.00
CA ALA A 34 -0.09 15.36 -8.94
C ALA A 34 -0.12 14.66 -7.58
N LEU A 35 0.96 14.81 -6.81
CA LEU A 35 1.01 14.48 -5.40
C LEU A 35 0.77 15.78 -4.62
N VAL A 36 -0.34 15.82 -3.90
CA VAL A 36 -0.86 17.01 -3.25
C VAL A 36 -0.82 16.81 -1.75
N LEU A 37 -0.12 17.70 -1.06
CA LEU A 37 -0.14 17.76 0.40
C LEU A 37 -1.23 18.74 0.83
N THR A 38 -2.30 18.23 1.42
CA THR A 38 -3.39 19.05 1.99
C THR A 38 -3.15 19.25 3.49
N PRO A 39 -3.94 20.10 4.18
CA PRO A 39 -3.88 20.19 5.64
C PRO A 39 -4.23 18.88 6.36
N GLU A 40 -4.88 17.94 5.68
CA GLU A 40 -5.46 16.73 6.27
C GLU A 40 -4.63 15.48 5.96
N HIS A 41 -4.09 15.36 4.73
CA HIS A 41 -3.38 14.18 4.26
C HIS A 41 -2.61 14.44 2.96
N LEU A 42 -1.79 13.47 2.58
CA LEU A 42 -1.18 13.38 1.27
C LEU A 42 -2.08 12.59 0.30
N GLU A 43 -2.40 13.16 -0.86
CA GLU A 43 -3.21 12.48 -1.88
C GLU A 43 -2.62 12.55 -3.29
N LEU A 44 -2.97 11.55 -4.10
CA LEU A 44 -2.62 11.47 -5.51
C LEU A 44 -3.83 11.83 -6.38
N ARG A 45 -3.63 12.79 -7.28
CA ARG A 45 -4.64 13.27 -8.23
C ARG A 45 -4.20 12.98 -9.67
N LYS A 46 -5.18 12.74 -10.54
CA LYS A 46 -5.01 12.66 -11.99
C LYS A 46 -5.51 13.98 -12.59
N ARG A 47 -4.58 14.84 -13.03
CA ARG A 47 -4.86 16.26 -13.38
C ARG A 47 -5.74 16.42 -14.62
N ASP A 48 -5.64 15.51 -15.57
CA ASP A 48 -6.49 15.47 -16.77
C ASP A 48 -7.90 14.90 -16.48
N GLU A 49 -8.18 14.44 -15.26
CA GLU A 49 -9.50 13.99 -14.84
C GLU A 49 -9.91 14.51 -13.43
N PRO A 50 -10.13 15.82 -13.25
CA PRO A 50 -10.41 16.40 -11.93
C PRO A 50 -11.65 15.83 -11.24
N LYS A 51 -12.65 15.40 -12.02
CA LYS A 51 -13.89 14.78 -11.50
C LYS A 51 -13.66 13.45 -10.77
N LEU A 52 -12.50 12.81 -10.95
CA LEU A 52 -12.14 11.64 -10.16
C LEU A 52 -11.84 12.03 -8.70
N GLY A 53 -11.30 13.21 -8.46
CA GLY A 53 -10.76 13.63 -7.15
C GLY A 53 -9.49 12.89 -6.74
N GLY A 54 -8.96 13.21 -5.55
CA GLY A 54 -7.74 12.61 -5.00
C GLY A 54 -7.96 11.26 -4.33
N ILE A 55 -6.92 10.43 -4.30
CA ILE A 55 -6.88 9.19 -3.51
C ILE A 55 -5.77 9.29 -2.46
N PHE A 56 -6.06 8.78 -1.27
CA PHE A 56 -5.12 8.72 -0.16
C PHE A 56 -5.33 7.42 0.61
N VAL A 57 -4.37 7.08 1.46
CA VAL A 57 -4.43 5.89 2.31
C VAL A 57 -5.10 6.28 3.63
N ASP A 58 -6.20 5.64 4.01
CA ASP A 58 -6.88 5.91 5.28
C ASP A 58 -7.22 4.62 6.01
N PHE A 59 -6.46 4.32 7.06
CA PHE A 59 -6.67 3.15 7.91
C PHE A 59 -7.72 3.38 9.01
N VAL A 60 -8.07 4.64 9.30
CA VAL A 60 -8.95 5.03 10.40
C VAL A 60 -10.40 5.05 9.95
N GLY A 61 -10.65 5.61 8.76
CA GLY A 61 -11.98 5.82 8.20
C GLY A 61 -12.25 5.11 6.89
N GLY A 62 -13.29 5.59 6.20
CA GLY A 62 -13.62 5.21 4.83
C GLY A 62 -13.80 3.70 4.58
N ALA A 63 -13.35 3.27 3.40
CA ALA A 63 -13.52 1.89 2.94
C ALA A 63 -12.73 0.88 3.78
N MET A 64 -11.56 1.26 4.33
CA MET A 64 -10.74 0.34 5.12
C MET A 64 -11.35 0.10 6.50
N ALA A 65 -11.85 1.13 7.17
CA ALA A 65 -12.56 0.97 8.44
C ALA A 65 -13.84 0.14 8.29
N HIS A 66 -14.59 0.37 7.21
CA HIS A 66 -15.76 -0.46 6.90
C HIS A 66 -15.35 -1.92 6.64
N ARG A 67 -14.28 -2.16 5.86
CA ARG A 67 -13.77 -3.52 5.62
C ARG A 67 -13.26 -4.19 6.90
N ARG A 68 -12.62 -3.45 7.81
CA ARG A 68 -12.22 -3.96 9.13
C ARG A 68 -13.43 -4.46 9.95
N LYS A 69 -14.50 -3.67 9.99
CA LYS A 69 -15.70 -3.96 10.79
C LYS A 69 -16.64 -4.99 10.17
N PHE A 70 -16.78 -4.98 8.84
CA PHE A 70 -17.80 -5.74 8.11
C PHE A 70 -17.27 -6.64 7.00
N GLY A 71 -15.97 -6.60 6.68
CA GLY A 71 -15.35 -7.42 5.63
C GLY A 71 -15.22 -8.90 5.98
N GLY A 72 -15.39 -9.25 7.26
CA GLY A 72 -15.37 -10.62 7.76
C GLY A 72 -14.09 -11.01 8.48
N GLY A 73 -13.06 -10.15 8.52
CA GLY A 73 -11.82 -10.35 9.28
C GLY A 73 -11.16 -11.68 8.95
N ARG A 74 -11.13 -12.61 9.92
CA ARG A 74 -10.62 -13.99 9.73
C ARG A 74 -11.34 -14.77 8.62
N GLY A 75 -12.56 -14.38 8.28
CA GLY A 75 -13.37 -14.97 7.21
C GLY A 75 -13.00 -14.53 5.79
N GLU A 76 -12.20 -13.46 5.64
CA GLU A 76 -11.80 -12.94 4.34
C GLU A 76 -10.93 -13.94 3.56
N ALA A 77 -11.03 -13.90 2.24
CA ALA A 77 -10.27 -14.79 1.36
C ALA A 77 -8.75 -14.63 1.56
N VAL A 78 -8.28 -13.39 1.72
CA VAL A 78 -6.86 -13.11 2.01
C VAL A 78 -6.42 -13.73 3.34
N ALA A 79 -7.22 -13.59 4.40
CA ALA A 79 -6.91 -14.14 5.72
C ALA A 79 -6.82 -15.68 5.69
N LYS A 80 -7.75 -16.33 4.97
CA LYS A 80 -7.73 -17.77 4.75
C LYS A 80 -6.51 -18.21 3.91
N ALA A 81 -6.16 -17.44 2.88
CA ALA A 81 -5.04 -17.76 1.99
C ALA A 81 -3.68 -17.73 2.70
N VAL A 82 -3.48 -16.80 3.64
CA VAL A 82 -2.28 -16.77 4.48
C VAL A 82 -2.31 -17.81 5.61
N GLY A 83 -3.42 -18.53 5.77
CA GLY A 83 -3.52 -19.69 6.66
C GLY A 83 -4.02 -19.41 8.06
N ILE A 84 -4.59 -18.24 8.33
CA ILE A 84 -5.10 -17.87 9.65
C ILE A 84 -6.19 -18.86 10.08
N LYS A 85 -5.96 -19.55 11.20
CA LYS A 85 -6.89 -20.56 11.76
C LYS A 85 -6.65 -20.74 13.27
N GLY A 86 -7.72 -20.83 14.07
CA GLY A 86 -7.58 -20.96 15.53
C GLY A 86 -6.82 -19.79 16.12
N ASP A 87 -5.70 -20.04 16.80
CA ASP A 87 -4.81 -19.00 17.34
C ASP A 87 -3.57 -18.75 16.47
N TYR A 88 -3.46 -19.43 15.31
CA TYR A 88 -2.35 -19.21 14.39
C TYR A 88 -2.50 -17.86 13.66
N LEU A 89 -1.55 -16.96 13.92
CA LEU A 89 -1.40 -15.63 13.35
C LEU A 89 0.06 -15.47 12.87
N PRO A 90 0.35 -15.71 11.57
CA PRO A 90 1.71 -15.63 11.06
C PRO A 90 2.21 -14.18 10.98
N ASP A 91 3.52 -14.00 11.10
CA ASP A 91 4.20 -12.82 10.58
C ASP A 91 4.19 -12.89 9.05
N VAL A 92 3.76 -11.79 8.45
CA VAL A 92 3.55 -11.67 7.01
C VAL A 92 4.48 -10.60 6.47
N VAL A 93 5.10 -10.89 5.33
CA VAL A 93 5.67 -9.86 4.47
C VAL A 93 4.75 -9.68 3.27
N ASP A 94 4.16 -8.49 3.11
CA ASP A 94 3.47 -8.10 1.88
C ASP A 94 4.51 -7.49 0.94
N ALA A 95 4.89 -8.23 -0.11
CA ALA A 95 5.96 -7.82 -1.02
C ALA A 95 5.48 -6.90 -2.16
N THR A 96 4.19 -6.53 -2.16
CA THR A 96 3.53 -5.69 -3.18
C THR A 96 2.48 -4.78 -2.53
N ALA A 97 2.88 -4.00 -1.53
CA ALA A 97 1.97 -3.33 -0.60
C ALA A 97 0.85 -2.50 -1.26
N GLY A 98 1.17 -1.73 -2.32
CA GLY A 98 0.19 -0.90 -3.01
C GLY A 98 -0.47 0.10 -2.06
N LEU A 99 -1.80 0.05 -1.93
CA LEU A 99 -2.54 0.89 -0.97
C LEU A 99 -2.67 0.28 0.44
N GLY A 100 -1.99 -0.84 0.73
CA GLY A 100 -1.97 -1.48 2.06
C GLY A 100 -3.30 -2.10 2.47
N ARG A 101 -4.20 -2.40 1.50
CA ARG A 101 -5.57 -2.88 1.77
C ARG A 101 -5.60 -4.23 2.44
N ASP A 102 -4.94 -5.19 1.82
CA ASP A 102 -4.91 -6.55 2.31
C ASP A 102 -3.94 -6.68 3.48
N ALA A 103 -2.81 -5.97 3.45
CA ALA A 103 -1.91 -5.81 4.59
C ALA A 103 -2.65 -5.32 5.86
N PHE A 104 -3.50 -4.30 5.74
CA PHE A 104 -4.28 -3.77 6.87
C PHE A 104 -5.32 -4.77 7.38
N VAL A 105 -5.96 -5.55 6.51
CA VAL A 105 -6.88 -6.63 6.92
C VAL A 105 -6.11 -7.68 7.75
N LEU A 106 -4.94 -8.11 7.27
CA LEU A 106 -4.11 -9.09 7.98
C LEU A 106 -3.65 -8.56 9.34
N ALA A 107 -3.20 -7.30 9.41
CA ALA A 107 -2.81 -6.66 10.66
C ALA A 107 -3.98 -6.50 11.64
N SER A 108 -5.15 -6.11 11.13
CA SER A 108 -6.39 -5.98 11.91
C SER A 108 -6.86 -7.32 12.51
N VAL A 109 -6.59 -8.42 11.81
CA VAL A 109 -6.90 -9.78 12.31
C VAL A 109 -5.92 -10.25 13.38
N GLY A 110 -4.71 -9.67 13.43
CA GLY A 110 -3.71 -9.93 14.47
C GLY A 110 -2.32 -10.31 13.97
N CYS A 111 -2.08 -10.37 12.67
CA CYS A 111 -0.74 -10.67 12.14
C CYS A 111 0.21 -9.47 12.31
N HIS A 112 1.51 -9.72 12.46
CA HIS A 112 2.52 -8.68 12.23
C HIS A 112 2.87 -8.64 10.75
N VAL A 113 2.64 -7.50 10.11
CA VAL A 113 2.76 -7.30 8.68
C VAL A 113 3.83 -6.26 8.37
N ARG A 114 4.82 -6.65 7.58
CA ARG A 114 5.81 -5.75 6.99
C ARG A 114 5.52 -5.58 5.50
N MET A 115 5.20 -4.37 5.10
CA MET A 115 4.90 -3.98 3.73
C MET A 115 6.16 -3.55 3.01
N LEU A 116 6.45 -4.12 1.83
CA LEU A 116 7.44 -3.60 0.91
C LEU A 116 6.73 -2.86 -0.21
N GLU A 117 7.12 -1.60 -0.40
CA GLU A 117 6.76 -0.81 -1.56
C GLU A 117 8.04 -0.24 -2.16
N ARG A 118 8.15 -0.31 -3.49
CA ARG A 118 9.32 0.20 -4.23
C ARG A 118 9.08 1.56 -4.83
N ASN A 119 7.83 1.85 -5.13
CA ASN A 119 7.41 3.09 -5.77
C ASN A 119 7.42 4.23 -4.74
N PRO A 120 8.27 5.24 -4.88
CA PRO A 120 8.41 6.29 -3.88
C PRO A 120 7.12 7.11 -3.68
N VAL A 121 6.29 7.28 -4.70
CA VAL A 121 5.01 8.00 -4.57
C VAL A 121 4.00 7.18 -3.77
N VAL A 122 3.94 5.87 -4.01
CA VAL A 122 3.03 4.97 -3.26
C VAL A 122 3.52 4.81 -1.82
N ALA A 123 4.84 4.67 -1.63
CA ALA A 123 5.44 4.64 -0.30
C ALA A 123 5.15 5.93 0.48
N ALA A 124 5.22 7.10 -0.16
CA ALA A 124 4.86 8.37 0.47
C ALA A 124 3.39 8.42 0.91
N LEU A 125 2.45 7.92 0.07
CA LEU A 125 1.03 7.83 0.43
C LEU A 125 0.79 6.86 1.60
N LEU A 126 1.48 5.72 1.61
CA LEU A 126 1.41 4.75 2.70
C LEU A 126 1.98 5.32 4.01
N ASP A 127 3.12 6.00 3.94
CA ASP A 127 3.78 6.63 5.10
C ASP A 127 2.89 7.71 5.73
N ASP A 128 2.25 8.55 4.91
CA ASP A 128 1.25 9.53 5.37
C ASP A 128 0.04 8.84 6.02
N GLY A 129 -0.50 7.80 5.38
CA GLY A 129 -1.59 6.99 5.93
C GLY A 129 -1.25 6.32 7.25
N LEU A 130 -0.03 5.77 7.37
CA LEU A 130 0.49 5.16 8.59
C LEU A 130 0.68 6.19 9.69
N ALA A 131 1.25 7.36 9.39
CA ALA A 131 1.43 8.42 10.38
C ALA A 131 0.09 8.84 11.01
N ARG A 132 -0.95 9.03 10.20
CA ARG A 132 -2.31 9.31 10.69
C ARG A 132 -2.91 8.14 11.44
N GLY A 133 -2.74 6.92 10.93
CA GLY A 133 -3.22 5.70 11.58
C GLY A 133 -2.57 5.45 12.95
N TYR A 134 -1.28 5.70 13.10
CA TYR A 134 -0.54 5.55 14.36
C TYR A 134 -0.97 6.58 15.41
N ALA A 135 -1.41 7.76 14.97
CA ALA A 135 -1.93 8.80 15.85
C ALA A 135 -3.37 8.55 16.32
N ASP A 136 -4.06 7.55 15.76
CA ASP A 136 -5.44 7.25 16.13
C ASP A 136 -5.57 6.60 17.51
N ALA A 137 -6.57 7.03 18.28
CA ALA A 137 -6.77 6.56 19.65
C ALA A 137 -7.33 5.12 19.74
N GLU A 138 -8.05 4.65 18.72
CA GLU A 138 -8.63 3.29 18.70
C GLU A 138 -7.61 2.27 18.19
N ILE A 139 -6.90 2.61 17.10
CA ILE A 139 -6.04 1.66 16.40
C ILE A 139 -4.54 1.90 16.49
N GLY A 140 -4.12 3.11 16.85
CA GLY A 140 -2.73 3.55 16.70
C GLY A 140 -1.73 2.64 17.37
N GLY A 141 -2.00 2.21 18.61
CA GLY A 141 -1.12 1.33 19.38
C GLY A 141 -0.84 0.01 18.67
N TRP A 142 -1.89 -0.76 18.33
CA TRP A 142 -1.68 -2.05 17.66
C TRP A 142 -1.26 -1.89 16.20
N LEU A 143 -1.64 -0.81 15.52
CA LEU A 143 -1.25 -0.56 14.14
C LEU A 143 0.25 -0.35 14.03
N GLN A 144 0.86 0.40 14.95
CA GLN A 144 2.30 0.65 14.98
C GLN A 144 3.11 -0.64 15.23
N GLU A 145 2.58 -1.55 16.04
CA GLU A 145 3.19 -2.85 16.32
C GLU A 145 3.05 -3.85 15.16
N ARG A 146 1.94 -3.77 14.41
CA ARG A 146 1.52 -4.83 13.48
C ARG A 146 1.56 -4.44 12.02
N LEU A 147 1.71 -3.17 11.66
CA LEU A 147 1.74 -2.75 10.26
C LEU A 147 2.85 -1.73 10.04
N GLN A 148 3.91 -2.15 9.34
CA GLN A 148 5.10 -1.34 9.11
C GLN A 148 5.44 -1.26 7.62
N LEU A 149 5.98 -0.13 7.19
CA LEU A 149 6.42 0.11 5.82
C LEU A 149 7.94 0.00 5.71
N ILE A 150 8.40 -0.71 4.68
CA ILE A 150 9.79 -0.80 4.25
C ILE A 150 9.85 -0.33 2.79
N HIS A 151 10.52 0.79 2.54
CA HIS A 151 10.71 1.28 1.19
C HIS A 151 11.88 0.57 0.53
N ALA A 152 11.57 -0.48 -0.23
CA ALA A 152 12.56 -1.26 -0.94
C ALA A 152 11.92 -2.06 -2.09
N SER A 153 12.75 -2.46 -3.05
CA SER A 153 12.34 -3.46 -4.04
C SER A 153 12.26 -4.84 -3.39
N SER A 154 11.11 -5.51 -3.49
CA SER A 154 10.94 -6.88 -3.01
C SER A 154 11.85 -7.89 -3.74
N LEU A 155 12.32 -7.58 -4.95
CA LEU A 155 13.27 -8.43 -5.68
C LEU A 155 14.65 -8.54 -5.01
N THR A 156 15.04 -7.53 -4.23
CA THR A 156 16.37 -7.46 -3.61
C THR A 156 16.29 -7.50 -2.10
N ALA A 157 15.30 -6.85 -1.50
CA ALA A 157 15.22 -6.73 -0.04
C ALA A 157 14.58 -7.94 0.65
N LEU A 158 13.79 -8.75 -0.07
CA LEU A 158 13.05 -9.86 0.54
C LEU A 158 13.98 -10.91 1.15
N THR A 159 15.15 -11.15 0.57
CA THR A 159 16.17 -12.08 1.10
C THR A 159 16.80 -11.61 2.40
N ASP A 160 16.83 -10.29 2.60
CA ASP A 160 17.50 -9.65 3.74
C ASP A 160 16.52 -9.39 4.90
N ILE A 161 15.22 -9.66 4.70
CA ILE A 161 14.21 -9.53 5.75
C ILE A 161 14.52 -10.49 6.90
N THR A 162 14.78 -9.89 8.06
CA THR A 162 14.98 -10.58 9.33
C THR A 162 14.09 -9.96 10.43
N PRO A 163 13.48 -10.75 11.32
CA PRO A 163 13.37 -12.21 11.25
C PRO A 163 12.56 -12.65 10.02
N ARG A 164 12.79 -13.88 9.55
CA ARG A 164 12.08 -14.43 8.39
C ARG A 164 10.59 -14.58 8.71
N PRO A 165 9.68 -14.12 7.83
CA PRO A 165 8.24 -14.32 8.02
C PRO A 165 7.84 -15.78 7.80
N GLN A 166 6.71 -16.19 8.36
CA GLN A 166 6.11 -17.49 8.06
C GLN A 166 5.34 -17.45 6.73
N VAL A 167 4.91 -16.26 6.28
CA VAL A 167 4.17 -16.07 5.03
C VAL A 167 4.72 -14.86 4.25
N VAL A 168 4.89 -15.04 2.94
CA VAL A 168 5.06 -13.92 2.00
C VAL A 168 3.79 -13.81 1.16
N TYR A 169 3.18 -12.64 1.18
CA TYR A 169 2.00 -12.29 0.39
C TYR A 169 2.43 -11.50 -0.86
N LEU A 170 1.85 -11.86 -2.00
CA LEU A 170 2.10 -11.27 -3.31
C LEU A 170 0.76 -11.07 -4.01
N ASP A 171 0.44 -9.82 -4.32
CA ASP A 171 -0.61 -9.41 -5.24
C ASP A 171 -0.01 -8.46 -6.29
N PRO A 172 0.84 -8.99 -7.19
CA PRO A 172 1.39 -8.18 -8.25
C PRO A 172 0.23 -7.71 -9.13
N MET A 173 0.11 -6.41 -9.27
CA MET A 173 -0.97 -5.83 -10.05
C MET A 173 -0.89 -6.28 -11.51
N PHE A 174 -1.89 -7.04 -11.95
CA PHE A 174 -1.96 -7.57 -13.29
C PHE A 174 -2.36 -6.48 -14.30
N PRO A 175 -1.76 -6.44 -15.50
CA PRO A 175 -2.25 -5.57 -16.57
C PRO A 175 -3.67 -6.00 -16.96
N HIS A 176 -4.66 -5.22 -16.56
CA HIS A 176 -6.04 -5.46 -16.93
C HIS A 176 -6.21 -5.32 -18.45
N LYS A 177 -6.68 -6.39 -19.11
CA LYS A 177 -7.22 -6.28 -20.46
C LYS A 177 -8.45 -5.38 -20.38
N GLN A 178 -8.46 -4.28 -21.14
CA GLN A 178 -9.57 -3.35 -21.19
C GLN A 178 -10.84 -4.04 -21.72
N LYS A 179 -11.67 -4.59 -20.83
CA LYS A 179 -13.08 -4.88 -21.10
C LYS A 179 -13.90 -4.68 -19.82
N SER A 180 -14.90 -3.79 -19.94
CA SER A 180 -15.95 -3.44 -18.99
C SER A 180 -15.71 -2.21 -18.09
N ALA A 181 -16.78 -1.42 -18.00
CA ALA A 181 -16.91 -0.04 -17.58
C ALA A 181 -16.92 0.15 -16.05
N LEU A 182 -16.59 1.38 -15.60
CA LEU A 182 -16.50 1.82 -14.19
C LEU A 182 -15.43 1.08 -13.36
N VAL A 183 -14.19 1.09 -13.85
CA VAL A 183 -13.06 0.75 -12.98
C VAL A 183 -13.04 1.76 -11.82
N LYS A 184 -13.03 1.26 -10.57
CA LYS A 184 -13.07 2.07 -9.34
C LYS A 184 -12.06 3.22 -9.42
N LYS A 185 -12.39 4.39 -8.84
CA LYS A 185 -11.57 5.61 -8.88
C LYS A 185 -10.06 5.35 -8.71
N GLU A 186 -9.67 4.58 -7.69
CA GLU A 186 -8.25 4.32 -7.39
C GLU A 186 -7.57 3.58 -8.55
N MET A 187 -8.29 2.65 -9.17
CA MET A 187 -7.76 1.92 -10.29
C MET A 187 -7.46 2.87 -11.47
N ARG A 188 -8.33 3.84 -11.75
CA ARG A 188 -8.10 4.81 -12.83
C ARG A 188 -6.90 5.73 -12.53
N VAL A 189 -6.71 6.11 -11.28
CA VAL A 189 -5.57 6.96 -10.86
C VAL A 189 -4.25 6.18 -10.92
N PHE A 190 -4.22 4.93 -10.45
CA PHE A 190 -2.99 4.15 -10.49
C PHE A 190 -2.63 3.64 -11.90
N SER A 191 -3.58 3.60 -12.85
CA SER A 191 -3.44 2.95 -14.16
C SER A 191 -2.13 3.21 -14.91
N ARG A 192 -1.62 4.44 -14.84
CA ARG A 192 -0.37 4.84 -15.51
C ARG A 192 0.89 4.18 -14.93
N TRP A 193 0.88 3.86 -13.64
CA TRP A 193 2.00 3.25 -12.94
C TRP A 193 2.08 1.75 -13.18
N TRP A 194 1.03 1.15 -13.73
CA TRP A 194 0.86 -0.29 -13.87
C TRP A 194 1.70 -0.91 -14.98
N GLY A 195 1.89 -0.19 -16.09
CA GLY A 195 2.67 -0.70 -17.23
C GLY A 195 4.15 -0.96 -16.90
N ARG A 196 4.67 -0.42 -15.79
CA ARG A 196 6.06 -0.60 -15.34
C ARG A 196 6.21 -1.62 -14.20
N ILE A 197 5.12 -2.27 -13.79
CA ILE A 197 5.08 -3.32 -12.76
C ILE A 197 4.99 -4.72 -13.41
N LEU A 198 5.67 -4.93 -14.53
CA LEU A 198 5.85 -6.29 -15.04
C LEU A 198 7.03 -6.92 -14.30
N MET A 199 6.73 -7.86 -13.40
CA MET A 199 7.72 -8.86 -13.01
C MET A 199 7.92 -9.83 -14.20
N PRO A 200 9.18 -10.16 -14.56
CA PRO A 200 9.50 -11.07 -15.66
C PRO A 200 8.67 -12.37 -15.63
N MET A 201 8.33 -12.89 -16.81
CA MET A 201 7.40 -14.01 -17.04
C MET A 201 7.83 -15.34 -16.38
N ASP A 202 9.08 -15.39 -15.94
CA ASP A 202 9.81 -16.44 -15.24
C ASP A 202 9.45 -16.56 -13.74
N TYR A 203 8.72 -15.61 -13.15
CA TYR A 203 8.17 -15.72 -11.79
C TYR A 203 6.75 -16.31 -11.70
N TRP A 204 6.11 -16.60 -12.84
CA TRP A 204 4.66 -16.80 -12.94
C TRP A 204 4.16 -18.23 -12.68
N SER A 205 4.93 -19.04 -11.95
CA SER A 205 4.42 -20.28 -11.36
C SER A 205 3.82 -20.09 -9.95
N LEU A 206 3.81 -18.88 -9.39
CA LEU A 206 3.41 -18.63 -8.00
C LEU A 206 2.05 -17.93 -7.89
N HIS A 207 0.97 -18.70 -8.05
CA HIS A 207 -0.26 -18.49 -7.27
C HIS A 207 -0.11 -19.07 -5.86
N ALA A 208 1.06 -18.91 -5.23
CA ALA A 208 1.40 -19.58 -4.00
C ALA A 208 1.77 -18.58 -2.92
N CYS A 209 0.91 -18.50 -1.89
CA CYS A 209 1.35 -18.25 -0.54
C CYS A 209 2.48 -19.23 -0.23
N TRP A 210 3.74 -18.77 -0.27
CA TRP A 210 4.87 -19.65 -0.04
C TRP A 210 5.05 -19.85 1.46
N ARG A 211 4.77 -21.08 1.93
CA ARG A 211 5.05 -21.51 3.31
C ARG A 211 6.43 -22.18 3.33
N PRO A 212 7.41 -21.67 4.08
CA PRO A 212 8.74 -22.25 4.10
C PRO A 212 8.83 -23.71 4.61
N ASN A 213 7.79 -24.25 5.29
CA ASN A 213 7.86 -25.53 6.01
C ASN A 213 6.66 -26.49 5.79
N ALA A 214 5.98 -26.47 4.65
CA ALA A 214 4.90 -27.43 4.38
C ALA A 214 5.41 -28.70 3.67
N TRP A 215 6.04 -29.59 4.42
CA TRP A 215 6.16 -31.02 4.09
C TRP A 215 5.36 -31.80 5.14
N TRP A 216 4.16 -32.26 4.79
CA TRP A 216 3.57 -33.58 5.08
C TRP A 216 2.38 -33.78 4.13
#